data_AF-A0A536QAL2-F1
#
_entry.id   AF-A0A536QAL2-F1
#
_cell.length_a   1.000
_cell.length_b   1.000
_cell.length_c   1.000
_cell.angle_alpha   90.00
_cell.angle_beta   90.00
_cell.angle_gamma   90.00
#
_symmetry.space_group_name_H-M   'P 1'
#
loop_
_entity.id
_entity.type
_entity.pdbx_description
1 polymer ?
#
loop_
_entity_poly.entity_id
_entity_poly.type
_entity_poly.pdbx_seq_one_letter_code
_entity_poly.pdbx_strand_id
1 'polypeptide(L)'
;MDWLAAPDYWLTRLVFQRALALIYLIAFLVTVHQFRPLLGERGLLPVPDFVRAVSFGRSPSLFHFRYSDPLLLAVAWSGVALAAVAALGLFEGPEWPVPLTMMIWALLWVLYLSIVNVGQTFYSFGWESLLLEAGFLAIFLGPATTTPQFSLILLLRWLLFRVEFGAGMIKMRGDRCWRDLTCLYYHHETQPMPNPLSWYFHHLPKRLHRMEVLGNHFAQLVVPWFLFFPQPIASVAGLIVVLTQSWLVVSGNFAWLNFITMALAMASFDNSALGHLFAIVPYQPQATPAWYLAIVFAITALILALSYRPARNLLSRRQLMNYSFDPFHIVGTYGAFGSITKERYEVVIEGTEDAVLTPQTKWHEYEFQGKPGDVRRRPPQVAPYHYRLDWLMWFAALSSPMYHEW
;
A
#
# COMPACT_ATOMS: atom_id res chain seq x y z
N MET A 1 -1.43 -29.96 -21.28
CA MET A 1 -0.97 -29.54 -19.94
C MET A 1 -1.12 -28.03 -19.83
N ASP A 2 -2.33 -27.49 -20.03
CA ASP A 2 -2.53 -26.06 -20.32
C ASP A 2 -3.60 -25.40 -19.43
N TRP A 3 -4.01 -26.07 -18.35
CA TRP A 3 -5.12 -25.65 -17.48
C TRP A 3 -4.80 -24.43 -16.59
N LEU A 4 -3.53 -24.00 -16.55
CA LEU A 4 -3.07 -22.83 -15.80
C LEU A 4 -2.61 -21.69 -16.69
N ALA A 5 -2.54 -21.88 -18.00
CA ALA A 5 -2.34 -20.76 -18.91
C ALA A 5 -3.59 -19.88 -18.88
N ALA A 6 -3.38 -18.57 -18.78
CA ALA A 6 -4.43 -17.57 -18.67
C ALA A 6 -4.25 -16.48 -19.75
N PRO A 7 -4.30 -16.82 -21.05
CA PRO A 7 -4.14 -15.84 -22.13
C PRO A 7 -5.17 -14.71 -22.07
N ASP A 8 -6.36 -15.01 -21.53
CA ASP A 8 -7.44 -14.05 -21.28
C ASP A 8 -7.12 -13.01 -20.20
N TYR A 9 -5.98 -13.10 -19.52
CA TYR A 9 -5.54 -12.16 -18.48
C TYR A 9 -4.29 -11.36 -18.90
N TRP A 10 -4.00 -11.29 -20.20
CA TRP A 10 -2.85 -10.54 -20.72
C TRP A 10 -2.95 -9.05 -20.40
N LEU A 11 -4.11 -8.45 -20.66
CA LEU A 11 -4.36 -7.03 -20.41
C LEU A 11 -4.37 -6.74 -18.91
N THR A 12 -4.90 -7.67 -18.13
CA THR A 12 -4.88 -7.63 -16.66
C THR A 12 -3.48 -7.54 -16.10
N ARG A 13 -2.56 -8.40 -16.57
CA ARG A 13 -1.15 -8.32 -16.20
C ARG A 13 -0.56 -6.96 -16.56
N LEU A 14 -0.77 -6.53 -17.80
CA LEU A 14 -0.22 -5.27 -18.31
C LEU A 14 -0.67 -4.08 -17.43
N VAL A 15 -1.98 -3.93 -17.23
CA VAL A 15 -2.55 -2.82 -16.45
C VAL A 15 -2.07 -2.88 -15.00
N PHE A 16 -2.03 -4.07 -14.39
CA PHE A 16 -1.50 -4.24 -13.03
C PHE A 16 -0.03 -3.82 -12.93
N GLN A 17 0.83 -4.30 -13.83
CA GLN A 17 2.26 -3.96 -13.84
C GLN A 17 2.48 -2.45 -14.01
N ARG A 18 1.72 -1.78 -14.88
CA ARG A 18 1.83 -0.32 -15.08
C ARG A 18 1.36 0.45 -13.85
N ALA A 19 0.23 0.06 -13.27
CA ALA A 19 -0.28 0.68 -12.04
C ALA A 19 0.70 0.50 -10.87
N LEU A 20 1.24 -0.70 -10.69
CA LEU A 20 2.21 -1.00 -9.64
C LEU A 20 3.52 -0.21 -9.83
N ALA A 21 4.00 -0.08 -11.06
CA ALA A 21 5.19 0.71 -11.38
C ALA A 21 5.01 2.20 -11.03
N LEU A 22 3.83 2.77 -11.32
CA LEU A 22 3.51 4.15 -10.93
C LEU A 22 3.47 4.32 -9.40
N ILE A 23 2.96 3.32 -8.67
CA ILE A 23 2.96 3.33 -7.20
C ILE A 23 4.40 3.25 -6.66
N TYR A 24 5.25 2.39 -7.22
CA TYR A 24 6.67 2.36 -6.88
C TYR A 24 7.35 3.70 -7.15
N LEU A 25 7.07 4.34 -8.29
CA LEU A 25 7.61 5.65 -8.64
C LEU A 25 7.28 6.68 -7.56
N ILE A 26 6.02 6.75 -7.12
CA ILE A 26 5.58 7.65 -6.04
C ILE A 26 6.29 7.29 -4.72
N ALA A 27 6.38 6.02 -4.39
CA ALA A 27 6.99 5.56 -3.14
C ALA A 27 8.49 5.88 -3.07
N PHE A 28 9.24 5.73 -4.17
CA PHE A 28 10.64 6.14 -4.24
C PHE A 28 10.80 7.67 -4.21
N LEU A 29 9.91 8.43 -4.85
CA LEU A 29 9.93 9.91 -4.75
C LEU A 29 9.66 10.39 -3.31
N VAL A 30 8.76 9.72 -2.58
CA VAL A 30 8.56 9.94 -1.14
C VAL A 30 9.88 9.73 -0.39
N THR A 31 10.62 8.66 -0.68
CA THR A 31 11.95 8.41 -0.09
C THR A 31 12.94 9.53 -0.40
N VAL A 32 13.05 9.94 -1.67
CA VAL A 32 13.96 11.01 -2.11
C VAL A 32 13.73 12.30 -1.32
N HIS A 33 12.47 12.68 -1.12
CA HIS A 33 12.13 13.98 -0.51
C HIS A 33 12.12 13.96 1.02
N GLN A 34 11.82 12.82 1.65
CA GLN A 34 11.52 12.79 3.09
C GLN A 34 12.47 11.92 3.91
N PHE A 35 13.18 10.96 3.32
CA PHE A 35 13.89 9.96 4.12
C PHE A 35 15.04 10.57 4.93
N ARG A 36 15.86 11.47 4.35
CA ARG A 36 17.03 12.04 5.02
C ARG A 36 16.74 12.77 6.33
N PRO A 37 15.79 13.73 6.41
CA PRO A 37 15.49 14.39 7.68
C PRO A 37 14.87 13.42 8.72
N LEU A 38 14.20 12.35 8.30
CA LEU A 38 13.54 11.42 9.21
C LEU A 38 14.46 10.30 9.71
N LEU A 39 15.28 9.74 8.83
CA LEU A 39 16.02 8.48 9.04
C LEU A 39 17.48 8.56 8.52
N GLY A 40 17.90 9.71 7.99
CA GLY A 40 19.26 9.95 7.51
C GLY A 40 20.35 9.76 8.57
N GLU A 41 21.60 9.97 8.21
CA GLU A 41 22.73 9.91 9.16
C GLU A 41 22.54 10.80 10.39
N ARG A 42 21.78 11.88 10.24
CA ARG A 42 21.42 12.85 11.29
C ARG A 42 19.90 13.07 11.37
N GLY A 43 19.12 12.07 10.95
CA GLY A 43 17.67 12.13 11.01
C GLY A 43 17.13 11.96 12.43
N LEU A 44 15.81 12.05 12.59
CA LEU A 44 15.13 11.81 13.86
C LEU A 44 15.37 10.39 14.41
N LEU A 45 15.43 9.39 13.52
CA LEU A 45 15.72 7.98 13.85
C LEU A 45 16.87 7.46 12.97
N PRO A 46 18.14 7.77 13.27
CA PRO A 46 19.25 7.49 12.36
C PRO A 46 19.40 6.01 11.99
N VAL A 47 19.42 5.71 10.69
CA VAL A 47 19.66 4.34 10.19
C VAL A 47 20.99 3.74 10.67
N PRO A 48 22.12 4.48 10.76
CA PRO A 48 23.37 3.93 11.30
C PRO A 48 23.24 3.34 12.70
N ASP A 49 22.34 3.89 13.53
CA ASP A 49 22.10 3.40 14.89
C ASP A 49 21.25 2.13 14.84
N PHE A 50 20.22 2.14 13.99
CA PHE A 50 19.34 1.00 13.78
C PHE A 50 20.07 -0.25 13.27
N VAL A 51 20.90 -0.13 12.23
CA VAL A 51 21.61 -1.30 11.65
C VAL A 51 22.71 -1.85 12.56
N ARG A 52 23.21 -1.04 13.52
CA ARG A 52 24.09 -1.53 14.59
C ARG A 52 23.33 -2.32 15.66
N ALA A 53 22.07 -1.98 15.91
CA ALA A 53 21.24 -2.60 16.92
C ALA A 53 20.46 -3.83 16.41
N VAL A 54 20.11 -3.86 15.13
CA VAL A 54 19.26 -4.89 14.52
C VAL A 54 20.06 -5.69 13.50
N SER A 55 20.08 -7.01 13.63
CA SER A 55 20.78 -7.89 12.69
C SER A 55 20.10 -7.97 11.32
N PHE A 56 20.88 -8.19 10.25
CA PHE A 56 20.39 -8.42 8.88
C PHE A 56 19.27 -9.47 8.79
N GLY A 57 19.36 -10.59 9.52
CA GLY A 57 18.34 -11.65 9.47
C GLY A 57 16.95 -11.24 9.97
N ARG A 58 16.87 -10.20 10.82
CA ARG A 58 15.60 -9.65 11.32
C ARG A 58 15.05 -8.54 10.43
N SER A 59 15.93 -7.82 9.74
CA SER A 59 15.57 -6.71 8.87
C SER A 59 16.51 -6.63 7.66
N PRO A 60 16.36 -7.52 6.65
CA PRO A 60 17.24 -7.59 5.50
C PRO A 60 17.25 -6.28 4.71
N SER A 61 18.43 -5.72 4.51
CA SER A 61 18.58 -4.46 3.76
C SER A 61 20.00 -4.34 3.23
N LEU A 62 20.14 -3.72 2.05
CA LEU A 62 21.44 -3.33 1.50
C LEU A 62 22.22 -2.41 2.46
N PHE A 63 21.52 -1.67 3.33
CA PHE A 63 22.12 -0.71 4.24
C PHE A 63 22.87 -1.32 5.44
N HIS A 64 22.76 -2.64 5.65
CA HIS A 64 23.61 -3.36 6.61
C HIS A 64 25.07 -3.45 6.14
N PHE A 65 25.32 -3.46 4.84
CA PHE A 65 26.68 -3.52 4.31
C PHE A 65 27.37 -2.16 4.40
N ARG A 66 26.62 -1.10 4.10
CA ARG A 66 27.04 0.29 4.24
C ARG A 66 25.80 1.17 4.20
N TYR A 67 25.76 2.15 5.09
CA TYR A 67 24.79 3.24 5.00
C TYR A 67 25.51 4.57 4.81
N SER A 68 24.98 5.41 3.93
CA SER A 68 25.23 6.84 3.89
C SER A 68 24.07 7.55 3.18
N ASP A 69 23.86 8.83 3.48
CA ASP A 69 22.83 9.64 2.84
C ASP A 69 22.94 9.65 1.29
N PRO A 70 24.15 9.79 0.68
CA PRO A 70 24.29 9.70 -0.77
C PRO A 70 23.96 8.31 -1.33
N LEU A 71 24.31 7.24 -0.62
CA LEU A 71 23.99 5.87 -1.06
C LEU A 71 22.48 5.63 -1.03
N LEU A 72 21.80 6.09 0.03
CA LEU A 72 20.34 6.07 0.09
C LEU A 72 19.72 6.81 -1.10
N LEU A 73 20.20 8.01 -1.42
CA LEU A 73 19.69 8.76 -2.57
C LEU A 73 19.96 8.05 -3.91
N ALA A 74 21.12 7.41 -4.06
CA ALA A 74 21.42 6.61 -5.25
C ALA A 74 20.46 5.42 -5.37
N VAL A 75 20.17 4.72 -4.27
CA VAL A 75 19.17 3.64 -4.20
C VAL A 75 17.78 4.15 -4.57
N ALA A 76 17.36 5.29 -4.00
CA ALA A 76 16.03 5.86 -4.23
C ALA A 76 15.86 6.35 -5.68
N TRP A 77 16.84 7.09 -6.24
CA TRP A 77 16.80 7.53 -7.64
C TRP A 77 16.92 6.37 -8.63
N SER A 78 17.66 5.32 -8.31
CA SER A 78 17.67 4.08 -9.11
C SER A 78 16.27 3.45 -9.13
N GLY A 79 15.60 3.41 -7.98
CA GLY A 79 14.21 2.98 -7.87
C GLY A 79 13.25 3.84 -8.70
N VAL A 80 13.38 5.17 -8.65
CA VAL A 80 12.62 6.11 -9.51
C VAL A 80 12.83 5.79 -10.99
N ALA A 81 14.08 5.65 -11.43
CA ALA A 81 14.39 5.36 -12.82
C ALA A 81 13.82 4.02 -13.29
N LEU A 82 14.02 2.94 -12.51
CA LEU A 82 13.47 1.62 -12.82
C LEU A 82 11.94 1.62 -12.84
N ALA A 83 11.30 2.34 -11.91
CA ALA A 83 9.85 2.44 -11.83
C ALA A 83 9.27 3.23 -13.00
N ALA A 84 9.94 4.31 -13.43
CA ALA A 84 9.56 5.05 -14.63
C ALA A 84 9.70 4.19 -15.89
N VAL A 85 10.81 3.45 -16.02
CA VAL A 85 11.05 2.49 -17.11
C VAL A 85 9.96 1.40 -17.15
N ALA A 86 9.54 0.88 -15.98
CA ALA A 86 8.45 -0.10 -15.86
C ALA A 86 7.07 0.49 -16.16
N ALA A 87 6.82 1.73 -15.76
CA ALA A 87 5.56 2.44 -16.03
C ALA A 87 5.41 2.78 -17.51
N LEU A 88 6.52 3.03 -18.22
CA LEU A 88 6.54 3.24 -19.66
C LEU A 88 6.52 1.91 -20.45
N GLY A 89 6.76 0.77 -19.79
CA GLY A 89 6.73 -0.55 -20.43
C GLY A 89 7.89 -0.81 -21.38
N LEU A 90 9.06 -0.19 -21.13
CA LEU A 90 10.20 -0.26 -22.05
C LEU A 90 10.90 -1.63 -22.10
N PHE A 91 10.59 -2.54 -21.17
CA PHE A 91 11.18 -3.89 -21.10
C PHE A 91 10.20 -5.02 -21.39
N GLU A 92 9.18 -4.78 -22.20
CA GLU A 92 8.05 -5.70 -22.38
C GLU A 92 7.96 -6.31 -23.78
N GLY A 93 8.77 -5.79 -24.71
CA GLY A 93 8.87 -6.27 -26.08
C GLY A 93 9.60 -7.61 -26.22
N PRO A 94 9.59 -8.20 -27.43
CA PRO A 94 10.24 -9.49 -27.72
C PRO A 94 11.76 -9.49 -27.49
N GLU A 95 12.40 -8.32 -27.55
CA GLU A 95 13.81 -8.12 -27.21
C GLU A 95 14.15 -8.37 -25.72
N TRP A 96 13.15 -8.43 -24.84
CA TRP A 96 13.36 -8.58 -23.40
C TRP A 96 13.01 -10.00 -22.93
N PRO A 97 14.01 -10.86 -22.67
CA PRO A 97 13.75 -12.22 -22.22
C PRO A 97 13.23 -12.23 -20.78
N VAL A 98 12.44 -13.26 -20.44
CA VAL A 98 11.80 -13.42 -19.13
C VAL A 98 12.75 -13.15 -17.94
N PRO A 99 13.97 -13.72 -17.87
CA PRO A 99 14.88 -13.47 -16.75
C PRO A 99 15.22 -11.98 -16.54
N LEU A 100 15.33 -11.20 -17.62
CA LEU A 100 15.69 -9.79 -17.54
C LEU A 100 14.54 -8.96 -16.97
N THR A 101 13.30 -9.27 -17.35
CA THR A 101 12.11 -8.64 -16.77
C THR A 101 11.93 -9.00 -15.30
N MET A 102 12.15 -10.27 -14.95
CA MET A 102 12.15 -10.73 -13.55
C MET A 102 13.20 -9.96 -12.74
N MET A 103 14.40 -9.77 -13.30
CA MET A 103 15.49 -9.04 -12.65
C MET A 103 15.11 -7.57 -12.40
N ILE A 104 14.49 -6.88 -13.36
CA ILE A 104 14.07 -5.48 -13.17
C ILE A 104 13.04 -5.35 -12.02
N TRP A 105 12.02 -6.20 -12.03
CA TRP A 105 11.03 -6.25 -10.94
C TRP A 105 11.66 -6.64 -9.60
N ALA A 106 12.62 -7.58 -9.61
CA ALA A 106 13.33 -7.99 -8.41
C ALA A 106 14.21 -6.85 -7.87
N LEU A 107 14.87 -6.08 -8.74
CA LEU A 107 15.63 -4.90 -8.34
C LEU A 107 14.73 -3.84 -7.71
N LEU A 108 13.58 -3.52 -8.32
CA LEU A 108 12.59 -2.62 -7.71
C LEU A 108 12.21 -3.08 -6.30
N TRP A 109 11.89 -4.37 -6.16
CA TRP A 109 11.51 -4.96 -4.89
C TRP A 109 12.64 -4.93 -3.86
N VAL A 110 13.88 -5.32 -4.21
CA VAL A 110 15.04 -5.32 -3.30
C VAL A 110 15.40 -3.91 -2.83
N LEU A 111 15.39 -2.93 -3.75
CA LEU A 111 15.67 -1.53 -3.42
C LEU A 111 14.61 -0.99 -2.45
N TYR A 112 13.33 -1.29 -2.70
CA TYR A 112 12.25 -0.85 -1.82
C TYR A 112 12.26 -1.56 -0.47
N LEU A 113 12.47 -2.88 -0.46
CA LEU A 113 12.63 -3.69 0.76
C LEU A 113 13.72 -3.11 1.63
N SER A 114 14.86 -2.76 1.03
CA SER A 114 15.99 -2.18 1.75
C SER A 114 15.63 -0.89 2.47
N ILE A 115 14.79 -0.05 1.88
CA ILE A 115 14.29 1.20 2.47
C ILE A 115 13.30 0.90 3.59
N VAL A 116 12.28 0.07 3.34
CA VAL A 116 11.22 -0.25 4.30
C VAL A 116 11.81 -0.88 5.57
N ASN A 117 12.75 -1.81 5.42
CA ASN A 117 13.32 -2.57 6.54
C ASN A 117 14.15 -1.71 7.50
N VAL A 118 14.81 -0.65 7.01
CA VAL A 118 15.47 0.34 7.89
C VAL A 118 14.59 1.55 8.22
N GLY A 119 13.37 1.58 7.69
CA GLY A 119 12.49 2.74 7.75
C GLY A 119 11.75 2.92 9.08
N GLN A 120 11.90 1.98 10.02
CA GLN A 120 11.41 2.06 11.40
C GLN A 120 9.94 2.52 11.46
N THR A 121 9.57 3.38 12.42
CA THR A 121 8.22 3.90 12.60
C THR A 121 7.71 4.69 11.38
N PHE A 122 8.60 5.35 10.63
CA PHE A 122 8.20 6.11 9.43
C PHE A 122 7.84 5.22 8.23
N TYR A 123 8.09 3.91 8.27
CA TYR A 123 7.72 2.94 7.22
C TYR A 123 6.92 1.74 7.77
N SER A 124 6.36 1.84 8.98
CA SER A 124 5.62 0.74 9.63
C SER A 124 4.17 0.58 9.14
N PHE A 125 3.80 1.22 8.02
CA PHE A 125 2.43 1.27 7.53
C PHE A 125 2.06 0.06 6.68
N GLY A 126 0.78 -0.35 6.73
CA GLY A 126 0.30 -1.53 6.00
C GLY A 126 0.49 -1.47 4.48
N TRP A 127 0.40 -0.27 3.89
CA TRP A 127 0.61 -0.08 2.44
C TRP A 127 2.07 -0.23 2.00
N GLU A 128 3.03 -0.14 2.92
CA GLU A 128 4.46 -0.42 2.67
C GLU A 128 4.66 -1.91 2.45
N SER A 129 4.13 -2.71 3.39
CA SER A 129 4.14 -4.18 3.31
C SER A 129 3.30 -4.69 2.14
N LEU A 130 2.19 -4.03 1.81
CA LEU A 130 1.35 -4.38 0.67
C LEU A 130 2.07 -4.15 -0.66
N LEU A 131 2.83 -3.06 -0.77
CA LEU A 131 3.64 -2.76 -1.96
C LEU A 131 4.77 -3.78 -2.15
N LEU A 132 5.42 -4.19 -1.05
CA LEU A 132 6.43 -5.26 -1.11
C LEU A 132 5.83 -6.60 -1.52
N GLU A 133 4.67 -6.98 -0.96
CA GLU A 133 4.04 -8.25 -1.31
C GLU A 133 3.57 -8.28 -2.78
N ALA A 134 2.92 -7.21 -3.25
CA ALA A 134 2.50 -7.07 -4.65
C ALA A 134 3.70 -7.01 -5.60
N GLY A 135 4.76 -6.31 -5.22
CA GLY A 135 6.03 -6.22 -5.94
C GLY A 135 6.72 -7.56 -6.10
N PHE A 136 6.75 -8.36 -5.04
CA PHE A 136 7.30 -9.70 -5.07
C PHE A 136 6.56 -10.59 -6.06
N LEU A 137 5.22 -10.55 -6.08
CA LEU A 137 4.43 -11.29 -7.07
C LEU A 137 4.68 -10.79 -8.51
N ALA A 138 4.90 -9.48 -8.69
CA ALA A 138 5.17 -8.89 -10.01
C ALA A 138 6.46 -9.39 -10.66
N ILE A 139 7.46 -9.80 -9.87
CA ILE A 139 8.69 -10.47 -10.35
C ILE A 139 8.34 -11.63 -11.27
N PHE A 140 7.29 -12.38 -10.95
CA PHE A 140 6.97 -13.63 -11.63
C PHE A 140 5.92 -13.48 -12.72
N LEU A 141 5.38 -12.28 -13.01
CA LEU A 141 4.30 -12.09 -13.99
C LEU A 141 4.75 -12.19 -15.47
N GLY A 142 6.05 -12.01 -15.72
CA GLY A 142 6.65 -12.06 -17.06
C GLY A 142 6.30 -10.87 -17.96
N PRO A 143 6.95 -10.76 -19.13
CA PRO A 143 6.72 -9.71 -20.13
C PRO A 143 5.49 -9.94 -21.00
N ALA A 144 5.09 -8.93 -21.77
CA ALA A 144 4.03 -8.99 -22.79
C ALA A 144 4.09 -10.26 -23.69
N THR A 145 5.27 -10.79 -24.01
CA THR A 145 5.46 -11.97 -24.86
C THR A 145 5.19 -13.32 -24.17
N THR A 146 5.01 -13.32 -22.85
CA THR A 146 4.76 -14.55 -22.07
C THR A 146 3.28 -14.71 -21.77
N THR A 147 2.77 -15.94 -21.81
CA THR A 147 1.38 -16.22 -21.39
C THR A 147 1.25 -16.02 -19.87
N PRO A 148 0.32 -15.19 -19.39
CA PRO A 148 0.05 -15.07 -17.95
C PRO A 148 -0.35 -16.41 -17.35
N GLN A 149 0.04 -16.64 -16.10
CA GLN A 149 -0.28 -17.88 -15.38
C GLN A 149 -1.42 -17.63 -14.39
N PHE A 150 -2.49 -18.43 -14.49
CA PHE A 150 -3.69 -18.27 -13.67
C PHE A 150 -3.39 -18.37 -12.17
N SER A 151 -2.40 -19.19 -11.77
CA SER A 151 -1.97 -19.28 -10.38
C SER A 151 -1.50 -17.93 -9.82
N LEU A 152 -0.76 -17.13 -10.60
CA LEU A 152 -0.32 -15.80 -10.19
C LEU A 152 -1.50 -14.83 -10.10
N ILE A 153 -2.46 -14.92 -11.02
CA ILE A 153 -3.70 -14.13 -10.95
C ILE A 153 -4.47 -14.49 -9.66
N LEU A 154 -4.55 -15.77 -9.30
CA LEU A 154 -5.15 -16.20 -8.03
C LEU A 154 -4.39 -15.70 -6.81
N LEU A 155 -3.05 -15.64 -6.85
CA LEU A 155 -2.26 -15.07 -5.76
C LEU A 155 -2.52 -13.57 -5.59
N LEU A 156 -2.66 -12.81 -6.68
CA LEU A 156 -3.05 -11.40 -6.63
C LEU A 156 -4.47 -11.23 -6.07
N ARG A 157 -5.43 -12.07 -6.49
CA ARG A 157 -6.79 -12.10 -5.92
C ARG A 157 -6.79 -12.47 -4.45
N TRP A 158 -5.93 -13.39 -4.03
CA TRP A 158 -5.76 -13.77 -2.64
C TRP A 158 -5.16 -12.63 -1.80
N LEU A 159 -4.21 -11.88 -2.34
CA LEU A 159 -3.71 -10.66 -1.71
C LEU A 159 -4.81 -9.62 -1.56
N LEU A 160 -5.57 -9.34 -2.63
CA LEU A 160 -6.73 -8.44 -2.60
C LEU A 160 -7.77 -8.88 -1.56
N PHE A 161 -8.08 -10.18 -1.54
CA PHE A 161 -9.00 -10.75 -0.55
C PHE A 161 -8.54 -10.45 0.87
N ARG A 162 -7.25 -10.68 1.18
CA ARG A 162 -6.70 -10.39 2.51
C ARG A 162 -6.77 -8.90 2.86
N VAL A 163 -6.63 -8.01 1.88
CA VAL A 163 -6.77 -6.56 2.07
C VAL A 163 -8.21 -6.20 2.43
N GLU A 164 -9.17 -6.52 1.57
CA GLU A 164 -10.57 -6.15 1.76
C GLU A 164 -11.20 -6.89 2.93
N PHE A 165 -11.10 -8.22 2.94
CA PHE A 165 -11.68 -9.05 3.99
C PHE A 165 -11.01 -8.81 5.34
N GLY A 166 -9.69 -8.62 5.37
CA GLY A 166 -8.97 -8.24 6.58
C GLY A 166 -9.44 -6.90 7.14
N ALA A 167 -9.65 -5.89 6.27
CA ALA A 167 -10.18 -4.59 6.64
C ALA A 167 -11.65 -4.62 7.10
N GLY A 168 -12.49 -5.50 6.55
CA GLY A 168 -13.86 -5.68 7.03
C GLY A 168 -13.90 -6.39 8.39
N MET A 169 -13.13 -7.46 8.54
CA MET A 169 -13.12 -8.26 9.76
C MET A 169 -12.58 -7.48 10.96
N ILE A 170 -11.56 -6.63 10.76
CA ILE A 170 -11.04 -5.80 11.85
C ILE A 170 -12.07 -4.78 12.34
N LYS A 171 -12.91 -4.23 11.44
CA LYS A 171 -14.01 -3.33 11.79
C LYS A 171 -15.10 -4.03 12.58
N MET A 172 -15.48 -5.25 12.16
CA MET A 172 -16.47 -6.05 12.89
C MET A 172 -16.02 -6.44 14.29
N ARG A 173 -14.71 -6.67 14.46
CA ARG A 173 -14.08 -7.06 15.73
C ARG A 173 -13.71 -5.89 16.63
N GLY A 174 -13.45 -4.73 16.04
CA GLY A 174 -13.07 -3.50 16.75
C GLY A 174 -14.27 -2.78 17.36
N ASP A 175 -14.32 -1.48 17.13
CA ASP A 175 -15.25 -0.58 17.80
C ASP A 175 -16.71 -0.94 17.55
N ARG A 176 -17.52 -0.79 18.60
CA ARG A 176 -18.96 -1.05 18.53
C ARG A 176 -19.67 -0.17 17.50
N CYS A 177 -19.15 1.04 17.21
CA CYS A 177 -19.74 1.93 16.21
C CYS A 177 -19.81 1.30 14.80
N TRP A 178 -18.98 0.32 14.48
CA TRP A 178 -19.02 -0.35 13.18
C TRP A 178 -20.24 -1.26 13.07
N ARG A 179 -20.61 -1.88 14.19
CA ARG A 179 -21.80 -2.74 14.34
C ARG A 179 -23.07 -1.91 14.49
N ASP A 180 -22.98 -0.74 15.12
CA ASP A 180 -24.08 0.22 15.25
C ASP A 180 -24.23 1.14 14.02
N LEU A 181 -23.40 0.97 12.98
CA LEU A 181 -23.37 1.72 11.72
C LEU A 181 -23.09 3.24 11.88
N THR A 182 -22.45 3.65 12.97
CA THR A 182 -22.28 5.06 13.36
C THR A 182 -20.84 5.57 13.23
N CYS A 183 -19.86 4.72 12.89
CA CYS A 183 -18.46 5.13 12.84
C CYS A 183 -18.18 6.31 11.89
N LEU A 184 -18.87 6.38 10.76
CA LEU A 184 -18.68 7.45 9.78
C LEU A 184 -19.27 8.80 10.21
N TYR A 185 -20.01 8.86 11.33
CA TYR A 185 -20.37 10.14 11.94
C TYR A 185 -19.14 10.92 12.42
N TYR A 186 -18.05 10.22 12.73
CA TYR A 186 -16.83 10.79 13.29
C TYR A 186 -15.65 10.69 12.31
N HIS A 187 -15.55 9.58 11.57
CA HIS A 187 -14.35 9.26 10.80
C HIS A 187 -13.91 10.39 9.84
N HIS A 188 -14.81 11.03 9.10
CA HIS A 188 -14.40 12.05 8.13
C HIS A 188 -13.80 13.31 8.76
N GLU A 189 -14.17 13.62 10.00
CA GLU A 189 -13.61 14.71 10.80
C GLU A 189 -12.29 14.28 11.46
N THR A 190 -12.22 13.05 11.96
CA THR A 190 -11.09 12.59 12.77
C THR A 190 -10.02 11.80 11.99
N GLN A 191 -10.25 11.50 10.72
CA GLN A 191 -9.35 10.72 9.84
C GLN A 191 -7.94 11.32 9.74
N PRO A 192 -6.88 10.51 9.53
CA PRO A 192 -5.49 10.95 9.64
C PRO A 192 -5.17 12.20 8.81
N MET A 193 -5.52 12.13 7.53
CA MET A 193 -5.23 13.16 6.53
C MET A 193 -6.51 13.46 5.73
N PRO A 194 -7.32 14.44 6.14
CA PRO A 194 -8.45 14.89 5.33
C PRO A 194 -7.97 15.54 4.03
N ASN A 195 -8.88 15.64 3.07
CA ASN A 195 -8.69 16.24 1.76
C ASN A 195 -9.71 17.38 1.53
N PRO A 196 -9.70 18.04 0.36
CA PRO A 196 -10.58 19.19 0.09
C PRO A 196 -12.08 18.89 0.13
N LEU A 197 -12.48 17.62 0.08
CA LEU A 197 -13.88 17.16 0.08
C LEU A 197 -14.31 16.56 1.41
N SER A 198 -13.39 16.17 2.28
CA SER A 198 -13.67 15.53 3.57
C SER A 198 -14.66 16.30 4.45
N TRP A 199 -14.62 17.64 4.41
CA TRP A 199 -15.58 18.48 5.12
C TRP A 199 -17.02 18.23 4.64
N TYR A 200 -17.23 18.15 3.32
CA TYR A 200 -18.57 17.87 2.76
C TYR A 200 -19.04 16.47 3.11
N PHE A 201 -18.13 15.49 3.10
CA PHE A 201 -18.42 14.13 3.52
C PHE A 201 -18.87 14.08 4.98
N HIS A 202 -18.16 14.75 5.90
CA HIS A 202 -18.55 14.80 7.31
C HIS A 202 -19.96 15.37 7.54
N HIS A 203 -20.40 16.30 6.68
CA HIS A 203 -21.72 16.93 6.80
C HIS A 203 -22.83 16.18 6.06
N LEU A 204 -22.57 14.99 5.51
CA LEU A 204 -23.62 14.17 4.92
C LEU A 204 -24.65 13.76 5.98
N PRO A 205 -25.94 13.64 5.62
CA PRO A 205 -26.96 13.17 6.54
C PRO A 205 -26.57 11.82 7.17
N LYS A 206 -26.83 11.65 8.47
CA LYS A 206 -26.55 10.41 9.22
C LYS A 206 -27.07 9.13 8.54
N ARG A 207 -28.15 9.22 7.76
CA ARG A 207 -28.67 8.08 6.97
C ARG A 207 -27.68 7.65 5.88
N LEU A 208 -27.06 8.60 5.17
CA LEU A 208 -26.01 8.30 4.19
C LEU A 208 -24.80 7.64 4.87
N HIS A 209 -24.35 8.17 6.00
CA HIS A 209 -23.24 7.55 6.76
C HIS A 209 -23.52 6.10 7.18
N ARG A 210 -24.74 5.77 7.60
CA ARG A 210 -25.12 4.37 7.89
C ARG A 210 -25.06 3.50 6.64
N MET A 211 -25.49 4.04 5.50
CA MET A 211 -25.40 3.34 4.20
C MET A 211 -23.96 3.17 3.74
N GLU A 212 -23.09 4.15 3.98
CA GLU A 212 -21.66 4.03 3.71
C GLU A 212 -21.01 2.94 4.56
N VAL A 213 -21.34 2.84 5.86
CA VAL A 213 -20.85 1.74 6.71
C VAL A 213 -21.36 0.39 6.20
N LEU A 214 -22.65 0.29 5.83
CA LEU A 214 -23.23 -0.93 5.29
C LEU A 214 -22.59 -1.33 3.95
N GLY A 215 -22.39 -0.36 3.06
CA GLY A 215 -21.72 -0.54 1.77
C GLY A 215 -20.27 -0.99 1.95
N ASN A 216 -19.56 -0.39 2.91
CA ASN A 216 -18.22 -0.81 3.28
C ASN A 216 -18.20 -2.27 3.80
N HIS A 217 -19.15 -2.65 4.67
CA HIS A 217 -19.27 -4.05 5.13
C HIS A 217 -19.57 -5.01 3.99
N PHE A 218 -20.48 -4.65 3.08
CA PHE A 218 -20.78 -5.47 1.91
C PHE A 218 -19.54 -5.65 1.01
N ALA A 219 -18.88 -4.56 0.66
CA ALA A 219 -17.70 -4.56 -0.20
C ALA A 219 -16.48 -5.26 0.42
N GLN A 220 -16.34 -5.23 1.75
CA GLN A 220 -15.20 -5.85 2.44
C GLN A 220 -15.48 -7.27 2.93
N LEU A 221 -16.71 -7.64 3.28
CA LEU A 221 -17.01 -8.96 3.88
C LEU A 221 -17.66 -9.94 2.90
N VAL A 222 -18.42 -9.44 1.92
CA VAL A 222 -19.20 -10.27 0.99
C VAL A 222 -18.55 -10.31 -0.38
N VAL A 223 -18.26 -9.15 -0.97
CA VAL A 223 -17.71 -9.03 -2.32
C VAL A 223 -16.40 -9.80 -2.54
N PRO A 224 -15.44 -9.87 -1.59
CA PRO A 224 -14.16 -10.53 -1.85
C PRO A 224 -14.29 -12.03 -2.18
N TRP A 225 -15.33 -12.71 -1.71
CA TRP A 225 -15.59 -14.11 -2.05
C TRP A 225 -15.88 -14.32 -3.54
N PHE A 226 -16.52 -13.33 -4.18
CA PHE A 226 -16.86 -13.36 -5.60
C PHE A 226 -15.64 -13.15 -6.52
N LEU A 227 -14.49 -12.72 -5.99
CA LEU A 227 -13.23 -12.62 -6.76
C LEU A 227 -12.77 -13.98 -7.30
N PHE A 228 -13.19 -15.08 -6.67
CA PHE A 228 -12.79 -16.45 -7.05
C PHE A 228 -13.82 -17.16 -7.95
N PHE A 229 -14.90 -16.48 -8.34
CA PHE A 229 -15.92 -17.05 -9.22
C PHE A 229 -15.55 -16.86 -10.70
N PRO A 230 -16.17 -17.62 -11.63
CA PRO A 230 -16.00 -17.40 -13.07
C PRO A 230 -16.47 -16.01 -13.52
N GLN A 231 -16.03 -15.59 -14.70
CA GLN A 231 -16.52 -14.36 -15.32
C GLN A 231 -18.02 -14.48 -15.69
N PRO A 232 -18.81 -13.39 -15.62
CA PRO A 232 -18.42 -12.02 -15.29
C PRO A 232 -18.45 -11.69 -13.79
N ILE A 233 -18.73 -12.66 -12.91
CA ILE A 233 -18.93 -12.42 -11.47
C ILE A 233 -17.67 -11.82 -10.84
N ALA A 234 -16.48 -12.34 -11.19
CA ALA A 234 -15.22 -11.77 -10.72
C ALA A 234 -15.03 -10.31 -11.18
N SER A 235 -15.30 -9.98 -12.45
CA SER A 235 -15.22 -8.61 -12.96
C SER A 235 -16.18 -7.66 -12.24
N VAL A 236 -17.41 -8.11 -11.94
CA VAL A 236 -18.37 -7.31 -11.17
C VAL A 236 -17.85 -7.06 -9.74
N ALA A 237 -17.28 -8.09 -9.09
CA ALA A 237 -16.68 -7.94 -7.77
C ALA A 237 -15.50 -6.95 -7.79
N GLY A 238 -14.63 -7.06 -8.80
CA GLY A 238 -13.55 -6.11 -9.06
C GLY A 238 -14.02 -4.69 -9.23
N LEU A 239 -15.08 -4.48 -10.02
CA LEU A 239 -15.66 -3.16 -10.25
C LEU A 239 -16.19 -2.56 -8.94
N ILE A 240 -16.90 -3.34 -8.13
CA ILE A 240 -17.37 -2.87 -6.82
C ILE A 240 -16.18 -2.45 -5.94
N VAL A 241 -15.13 -3.28 -5.87
CA VAL A 241 -13.90 -2.94 -5.14
C VAL A 241 -13.33 -1.61 -5.66
N VAL A 242 -13.09 -1.46 -6.96
CA VAL A 242 -12.56 -0.22 -7.56
C VAL A 242 -13.42 1.00 -7.24
N LEU A 243 -14.75 0.89 -7.33
CA LEU A 243 -15.67 1.98 -7.01
C LEU A 243 -15.60 2.37 -5.53
N THR A 244 -15.57 1.39 -4.62
CA THR A 244 -15.44 1.68 -3.18
C THR A 244 -14.08 2.26 -2.81
N GLN A 245 -12.99 1.78 -3.42
CA GLN A 245 -11.67 2.36 -3.22
C GLN A 245 -11.58 3.78 -3.79
N SER A 246 -12.24 4.06 -4.91
CA SER A 246 -12.36 5.41 -5.47
C SER A 246 -13.15 6.34 -4.55
N TRP A 247 -14.24 5.86 -3.95
CA TRP A 247 -15.00 6.62 -2.93
C TRP A 247 -14.12 7.03 -1.75
N LEU A 248 -13.28 6.10 -1.26
CA LEU A 248 -12.32 6.39 -0.19
C LEU A 248 -11.30 7.47 -0.59
N VAL A 249 -10.73 7.40 -1.81
CA VAL A 249 -9.80 8.41 -2.34
C VAL A 249 -10.45 9.80 -2.42
N VAL A 250 -11.73 9.87 -2.80
CA VAL A 250 -12.48 11.13 -2.87
C VAL A 250 -12.76 11.68 -1.46
N SER A 251 -12.93 10.82 -0.46
CA SER A 251 -13.30 11.21 0.91
C SER A 251 -12.12 11.57 1.84
N GLY A 252 -10.90 11.15 1.52
CA GLY A 252 -9.71 11.36 2.35
C GLY A 252 -8.40 10.99 1.65
N ASN A 253 -7.27 11.28 2.28
CA ASN A 253 -5.95 10.92 1.79
C ASN A 253 -5.42 9.68 2.54
N PHE A 254 -5.18 8.57 1.84
CA PHE A 254 -4.64 7.32 2.45
C PHE A 254 -3.39 6.79 1.76
N ALA A 255 -2.43 7.68 1.47
CA ALA A 255 -1.23 7.36 0.70
C ALA A 255 -1.59 6.58 -0.58
N TRP A 256 -0.81 5.57 -0.96
CA TRP A 256 -1.13 4.69 -2.08
C TRP A 256 -1.99 3.47 -1.69
N LEU A 257 -2.51 3.35 -0.46
CA LEU A 257 -3.27 2.17 -0.01
C LEU A 257 -4.45 1.85 -0.94
N ASN A 258 -5.29 2.84 -1.24
CA ASN A 258 -6.44 2.62 -2.12
C ASN A 258 -5.98 2.33 -3.55
N PHE A 259 -4.94 3.02 -4.02
CA PHE A 259 -4.41 2.86 -5.38
C PHE A 259 -3.83 1.47 -5.62
N ILE A 260 -3.06 0.92 -4.67
CA ILE A 260 -2.57 -0.45 -4.79
C ILE A 260 -3.68 -1.49 -4.67
N THR A 261 -4.71 -1.20 -3.87
CA THR A 261 -5.90 -2.08 -3.78
C THR A 261 -6.67 -2.09 -5.10
N MET A 262 -6.83 -0.93 -5.75
CA MET A 262 -7.39 -0.83 -7.11
C MET A 262 -6.52 -1.53 -8.16
N ALA A 263 -5.20 -1.41 -8.06
CA ALA A 263 -4.28 -2.15 -8.93
C ALA A 263 -4.48 -3.67 -8.77
N LEU A 264 -4.53 -4.17 -7.54
CA LEU A 264 -4.80 -5.58 -7.26
C LEU A 264 -6.18 -6.04 -7.74
N ALA A 265 -7.19 -5.16 -7.69
CA ALA A 265 -8.51 -5.42 -8.25
C ALA A 265 -8.48 -5.71 -9.76
N MET A 266 -7.45 -5.25 -10.49
CA MET A 266 -7.29 -5.57 -11.90
C MET A 266 -7.21 -7.08 -12.13
N ALA A 267 -6.69 -7.87 -11.19
CA ALA A 267 -6.61 -9.33 -11.25
C ALA A 267 -7.97 -10.03 -11.43
N SER A 268 -9.08 -9.33 -11.15
CA SER A 268 -10.44 -9.85 -11.29
C SER A 268 -11.03 -9.71 -12.69
N PHE A 269 -10.48 -8.84 -13.54
CA PHE A 269 -10.95 -8.59 -14.89
C PHE A 269 -10.20 -9.48 -15.90
N ASP A 270 -10.84 -9.81 -17.01
CA ASP A 270 -10.22 -10.45 -18.17
C ASP A 270 -10.02 -9.45 -19.32
N ASN A 271 -9.46 -9.92 -20.44
CA ASN A 271 -9.22 -9.13 -21.64
C ASN A 271 -10.51 -8.54 -22.20
N SER A 272 -11.65 -9.26 -22.10
CA SER A 272 -12.93 -8.77 -22.60
C SER A 272 -13.40 -7.57 -21.78
N ALA A 273 -13.37 -7.69 -20.45
CA ALA A 273 -13.81 -6.62 -19.56
C ALA A 273 -12.93 -5.37 -19.69
N LEU A 274 -11.60 -5.54 -19.73
CA LEU A 274 -10.66 -4.42 -19.87
C LEU A 274 -10.57 -3.87 -21.30
N GLY A 275 -10.87 -4.67 -22.32
CA GLY A 275 -10.86 -4.26 -23.72
C GLY A 275 -11.90 -3.19 -24.06
N HIS A 276 -12.95 -3.05 -23.24
CA HIS A 276 -13.91 -1.95 -23.33
C HIS A 276 -13.32 -0.59 -22.92
N LEU A 277 -12.26 -0.58 -22.11
CA LEU A 277 -11.61 0.63 -21.61
C LEU A 277 -10.30 0.91 -22.35
N PHE A 278 -9.54 -0.13 -22.69
CA PHE A 278 -8.24 -0.03 -23.32
C PHE A 278 -8.28 -0.70 -24.70
N ALA A 279 -8.08 0.09 -25.75
CA ALA A 279 -7.98 -0.42 -27.13
C ALA A 279 -6.58 -1.02 -27.40
N ILE A 280 -6.13 -1.96 -26.56
CA ILE A 280 -4.84 -2.64 -26.66
C ILE A 280 -5.07 -4.11 -26.99
N VAL A 281 -4.47 -4.57 -28.08
CA VAL A 281 -4.55 -5.98 -28.50
C VAL A 281 -3.47 -6.80 -27.79
N PRO A 282 -3.81 -7.96 -27.21
CA PRO A 282 -2.81 -8.85 -26.63
C PRO A 282 -1.73 -9.25 -27.64
N TYR A 283 -0.48 -9.24 -27.21
CA TYR A 283 0.65 -9.69 -28.03
C TYR A 283 0.48 -11.16 -28.44
N GLN A 284 0.86 -11.50 -29.67
CA GLN A 284 0.86 -12.87 -30.20
C GLN A 284 2.10 -13.09 -31.11
N PRO A 285 2.74 -14.27 -31.09
CA PRO A 285 2.44 -15.43 -30.24
C PRO A 285 2.93 -15.22 -28.80
N GLN A 286 2.27 -15.88 -27.84
CA GLN A 286 2.72 -15.96 -26.44
C GLN A 286 3.34 -17.33 -26.16
N ALA A 287 4.42 -17.37 -25.41
CA ALA A 287 5.07 -18.63 -25.03
C ALA A 287 5.47 -18.62 -23.56
N THR A 288 5.43 -19.80 -22.92
CA THR A 288 5.85 -19.99 -21.53
C THR A 288 6.95 -21.04 -21.48
N PRO A 289 8.22 -20.64 -21.31
CA PRO A 289 9.32 -21.60 -21.15
C PRO A 289 9.09 -22.53 -19.96
N ALA A 290 9.38 -23.82 -20.11
CA ALA A 290 9.11 -24.82 -19.07
C ALA A 290 9.83 -24.54 -17.73
N TRP A 291 11.07 -24.02 -17.78
CA TRP A 291 11.81 -23.63 -16.59
C TRP A 291 11.14 -22.48 -15.82
N TYR A 292 10.56 -21.52 -16.53
CA TYR A 292 9.87 -20.38 -15.94
C TYR A 292 8.55 -20.84 -15.30
N LEU A 293 7.83 -21.74 -15.98
CA LEU A 293 6.65 -22.37 -15.42
C LEU A 293 6.96 -23.14 -14.12
N ALA A 294 8.08 -23.86 -14.06
CA ALA A 294 8.52 -24.53 -12.84
C ALA A 294 8.78 -23.55 -11.68
N ILE A 295 9.36 -22.38 -11.96
CA ILE A 295 9.53 -21.31 -10.96
C ILE A 295 8.17 -20.77 -10.50
N VAL A 296 7.24 -20.52 -11.43
CA VAL A 296 5.88 -20.07 -11.10
C VAL A 296 5.16 -21.08 -10.19
N PHE A 297 5.34 -22.37 -10.42
CA PHE A 297 4.80 -23.40 -9.53
C PHE A 297 5.45 -23.40 -8.15
N ALA A 298 6.78 -23.31 -8.10
CA ALA A 298 7.52 -23.27 -6.83
C ALA A 298 7.09 -22.06 -5.99
N ILE A 299 6.97 -20.87 -6.60
CA ILE A 299 6.53 -19.67 -5.88
C ILE A 299 5.06 -19.76 -5.47
N THR A 300 4.20 -20.34 -6.31
CA THR A 300 2.80 -20.59 -5.94
C THR A 300 2.70 -21.47 -4.71
N ALA A 301 3.45 -22.58 -4.68
CA ALA A 301 3.49 -23.48 -3.53
C ALA A 301 4.03 -22.79 -2.27
N LEU A 302 5.08 -21.97 -2.41
CA LEU A 302 5.64 -21.20 -1.29
C LEU A 302 4.62 -20.24 -0.69
N ILE A 303 3.96 -19.41 -1.52
CA ILE A 303 2.99 -18.43 -1.04
C ILE A 303 1.77 -19.12 -0.42
N LEU A 304 1.31 -20.24 -0.98
CA LEU A 304 0.23 -21.03 -0.38
C LEU A 304 0.62 -21.57 1.01
N ALA A 305 1.83 -22.11 1.16
CA ALA A 305 2.32 -22.61 2.43
C ALA A 305 2.44 -21.48 3.47
N LEU A 306 3.00 -20.34 3.10
CA LEU A 306 3.12 -19.16 3.97
C LEU A 306 1.76 -18.54 4.32
N SER A 307 0.79 -18.63 3.40
CA SER A 307 -0.58 -18.11 3.58
C SER A 307 -1.38 -18.80 4.69
N TYR A 308 -0.90 -19.92 5.23
CA TYR A 308 -1.48 -20.52 6.43
C TYR A 308 -1.55 -19.54 7.61
N ARG A 309 -0.50 -18.72 7.83
CA ARG A 309 -0.44 -17.77 8.94
C ARG A 309 -1.47 -16.62 8.82
N PRO A 310 -1.54 -15.87 7.71
CA PRO A 310 -2.56 -14.84 7.55
C PRO A 310 -3.98 -15.41 7.49
N ALA A 311 -4.19 -16.59 6.90
CA ALA A 311 -5.50 -17.23 6.89
C ALA A 311 -5.97 -17.55 8.32
N ARG A 312 -5.08 -18.10 9.17
CA ARG A 312 -5.37 -18.32 10.59
C ARG A 312 -5.64 -17.00 11.33
N ASN A 313 -4.92 -15.94 10.99
CA ASN A 313 -5.15 -14.60 11.55
C ASN A 313 -6.54 -14.05 11.18
N LEU A 314 -6.99 -14.22 9.93
CA LEU A 314 -8.32 -13.81 9.49
C LEU A 314 -9.43 -14.52 10.28
N LEU A 315 -9.22 -15.77 10.68
CA LEU A 315 -10.17 -16.54 11.49
C LEU A 315 -10.06 -16.27 13.01
N SER A 316 -8.95 -15.64 13.46
CA SER A 316 -8.70 -15.35 14.87
C SER A 316 -9.63 -14.27 15.42
N ARG A 317 -10.10 -14.42 16.67
CA ARG A 317 -10.81 -13.35 17.39
C ARG A 317 -9.93 -12.13 17.67
N ARG A 318 -8.63 -12.36 17.88
CA ARG A 318 -7.60 -11.31 18.06
C ARG A 318 -6.78 -11.24 16.77
N GLN A 319 -7.33 -10.55 15.80
CA GLN A 319 -6.69 -10.34 14.50
C GLN A 319 -5.54 -9.34 14.66
N LEU A 320 -4.35 -9.70 14.18
CA LEU A 320 -3.24 -8.78 13.96
C LEU A 320 -3.52 -7.93 12.71
N MET A 321 -3.29 -6.64 12.81
CA MET A 321 -3.49 -5.67 11.74
C MET A 321 -2.14 -5.23 11.18
N ASN A 322 -2.01 -5.16 9.84
CA ASN A 322 -0.80 -4.68 9.16
C ASN A 322 0.49 -5.38 9.60
N TYR A 323 0.42 -6.70 9.79
CA TYR A 323 1.53 -7.51 10.29
C TYR A 323 2.12 -8.40 9.19
N SER A 324 3.45 -8.38 9.08
CA SER A 324 4.22 -9.31 8.24
C SER A 324 4.73 -10.49 9.05
N PHE A 325 4.59 -11.72 8.53
CA PHE A 325 5.05 -12.94 9.21
C PHE A 325 6.48 -13.34 8.86
N ASP A 326 7.13 -12.56 8.01
CA ASP A 326 8.48 -12.76 7.52
C ASP A 326 9.16 -11.38 7.30
N PRO A 327 10.50 -11.30 7.33
CA PRO A 327 11.20 -10.03 7.20
C PRO A 327 11.35 -9.55 5.74
N PHE A 328 10.81 -10.31 4.77
CA PHE A 328 10.79 -9.94 3.36
C PHE A 328 9.44 -9.37 2.93
N HIS A 329 8.44 -9.35 3.81
CA HIS A 329 7.09 -8.85 3.54
C HIS A 329 6.43 -9.54 2.34
N ILE A 330 6.65 -10.85 2.17
CA ILE A 330 6.07 -11.60 1.05
C ILE A 330 4.72 -12.22 1.37
N VAL A 331 4.35 -12.33 2.66
CA VAL A 331 2.99 -12.71 3.09
C VAL A 331 2.59 -11.99 4.39
N GLY A 332 1.69 -11.02 4.26
CA GLY A 332 1.18 -10.20 5.36
C GLY A 332 -0.32 -10.33 5.66
N THR A 333 -0.75 -9.56 6.66
CA THR A 333 -2.14 -9.29 7.01
C THR A 333 -2.39 -7.80 6.94
N TYR A 334 -3.60 -7.42 6.54
CA TYR A 334 -3.95 -6.02 6.31
C TYR A 334 -5.25 -5.70 7.02
N GLY A 335 -5.34 -4.47 7.51
CA GLY A 335 -6.56 -3.95 8.10
C GLY A 335 -6.46 -2.44 8.26
N ALA A 336 -7.60 -1.79 8.33
CA ALA A 336 -7.67 -0.35 8.46
C ALA A 336 -8.87 0.05 9.33
N PHE A 337 -8.63 1.01 10.21
CA PHE A 337 -9.66 1.70 11.00
C PHE A 337 -10.57 0.78 11.82
N GLY A 338 -10.00 -0.24 12.49
CA GLY A 338 -10.75 -1.09 13.42
C GLY A 338 -11.35 -0.30 14.59
N SER A 339 -10.66 0.76 15.01
CA SER A 339 -11.13 1.73 16.01
C SER A 339 -11.15 3.15 15.45
N ILE A 340 -12.09 3.96 15.91
CA ILE A 340 -12.37 5.30 15.39
C ILE A 340 -12.32 6.30 16.54
N THR A 341 -11.48 7.32 16.39
CA THR A 341 -11.47 8.46 17.29
C THR A 341 -12.71 9.32 17.08
N LYS A 342 -13.26 9.83 18.19
CA LYS A 342 -14.43 10.71 18.21
C LYS A 342 -14.06 12.18 18.39
N GLU A 343 -12.86 12.41 18.90
CA GLU A 343 -12.24 13.72 19.06
C GLU A 343 -10.86 13.65 18.41
N ARG A 344 -10.43 14.77 17.82
CA ARG A 344 -9.13 14.89 17.16
C ARG A 344 -8.31 15.93 17.91
N TYR A 345 -7.32 15.46 18.64
CA TYR A 345 -6.26 16.31 19.18
C TYR A 345 -5.18 16.49 18.12
N GLU A 346 -4.57 17.68 18.05
CA GLU A 346 -3.46 17.95 17.14
C GLU A 346 -2.22 18.41 17.93
N VAL A 347 -1.07 17.82 17.62
CA VAL A 347 0.22 18.27 18.15
C VAL A 347 0.65 19.52 17.38
N VAL A 348 0.82 20.61 18.12
CA VAL A 348 1.37 21.88 17.63
C VAL A 348 2.85 21.92 18.01
N ILE A 349 3.72 22.09 17.02
CA ILE A 349 5.17 22.25 17.23
C ILE A 349 5.50 23.72 17.08
N GLU A 350 6.06 24.32 18.12
CA GLU A 350 6.49 25.72 18.09
C GLU A 350 8.01 25.83 18.25
N GLY A 351 8.60 26.81 17.58
CA GLY A 351 10.00 27.17 17.74
C GLY A 351 10.17 28.66 17.97
N THR A 352 11.35 29.04 18.44
CA THR A 352 11.76 30.43 18.60
C THR A 352 13.19 30.61 18.11
N GLU A 353 13.46 31.77 17.53
CA GLU A 353 14.82 32.20 17.17
C GLU A 353 15.51 32.92 18.33
N ASP A 354 14.79 33.19 19.43
CA ASP A 354 15.34 33.85 20.61
C ASP A 354 16.45 33.01 21.24
N ALA A 355 17.66 33.57 21.31
CA ALA A 355 18.82 32.89 21.89
C ALA A 355 18.69 32.67 23.41
N VAL A 356 17.86 33.46 24.10
CA VAL A 356 17.59 33.35 25.54
C VAL A 356 16.09 33.33 25.76
N LEU A 357 15.60 32.25 26.35
CA LEU A 357 14.18 32.11 26.68
C LEU A 357 13.79 33.04 27.82
N THR A 358 12.84 33.93 27.57
CA THR A 358 12.26 34.86 28.54
C THR A 358 10.75 34.71 28.59
N PRO A 359 10.05 35.26 29.59
CA PRO A 359 8.59 35.30 29.58
C PRO A 359 7.98 36.06 28.39
N GLN A 360 8.79 36.84 27.65
CA GLN A 360 8.38 37.59 26.45
C GLN A 360 8.73 36.87 25.15
N THR A 361 9.34 35.68 25.23
CA THR A 361 9.77 34.93 24.05
C THR A 361 8.59 34.59 23.16
N LYS A 362 8.77 34.87 21.87
CA LYS A 362 7.76 34.60 20.86
C LYS A 362 7.98 33.21 20.28
N TRP A 363 6.92 32.43 20.33
CA TRP A 363 6.85 31.10 19.75
C TRP A 363 6.11 31.18 18.41
N HIS A 364 6.66 30.49 17.42
CA HIS A 364 6.12 30.40 16.07
C HIS A 364 5.81 28.94 15.76
N GLU A 365 4.55 28.67 15.40
CA GLU A 365 4.10 27.34 14.98
C GLU A 365 4.75 26.94 13.65
N TYR A 366 5.27 25.71 13.59
CA TYR A 366 5.68 25.06 12.35
C TYR A 366 4.49 24.34 11.73
N GLU A 367 3.93 24.93 10.68
CA GLU A 367 2.82 24.30 9.96
C GLU A 367 3.25 23.06 9.17
N PHE A 368 2.44 22.02 9.27
CA PHE A 368 2.57 20.80 8.48
C PHE A 368 2.02 20.99 7.04
N GLN A 369 2.49 20.13 6.12
CA GLN A 369 2.22 20.29 4.69
C GLN A 369 0.82 19.81 4.29
N GLY A 370 0.35 18.69 4.84
CA GLY A 370 -0.95 18.10 4.53
C GLY A 370 -1.86 17.90 5.73
N LYS A 371 -1.31 17.81 6.95
CA LYS A 371 -2.09 17.64 8.18
C LYS A 371 -2.91 18.92 8.50
N PRO A 372 -4.11 18.79 9.11
CA PRO A 372 -4.85 19.92 9.67
C PRO A 372 -4.05 20.69 10.73
N GLY A 373 -3.98 22.01 10.57
CA GLY A 373 -3.41 22.97 11.53
C GLY A 373 -4.39 24.14 11.68
N ASP A 374 -4.14 25.26 11.01
CA ASP A 374 -5.07 26.39 10.93
C ASP A 374 -6.48 25.93 10.51
N VAL A 375 -7.46 26.19 11.37
CA VAL A 375 -8.88 25.84 11.15
C VAL A 375 -9.52 26.55 9.95
N ARG A 376 -8.88 27.60 9.42
CA ARG A 376 -9.30 28.30 8.21
C ARG A 376 -8.65 27.75 6.94
N ARG A 377 -7.61 26.92 7.06
CA ARG A 377 -6.90 26.34 5.93
C ARG A 377 -7.66 25.15 5.38
N ARG A 378 -7.95 25.18 4.08
CA ARG A 378 -8.55 24.03 3.38
C ARG A 378 -7.52 22.88 3.28
N PRO A 379 -7.87 21.64 3.69
CA PRO A 379 -6.96 20.50 3.55
C PRO A 379 -6.62 20.21 2.08
N PRO A 380 -5.36 19.87 1.75
CA PRO A 380 -4.94 19.59 0.36
C PRO A 380 -5.26 18.16 -0.09
N GLN A 381 -5.28 17.94 -1.41
CA GLN A 381 -5.23 16.60 -1.98
C GLN A 381 -3.77 16.14 -2.03
N VAL A 382 -3.46 15.02 -1.37
CA VAL A 382 -2.09 14.51 -1.18
C VAL A 382 -1.93 13.11 -1.76
N ALA A 383 -2.87 12.20 -1.46
CA ALA A 383 -2.81 10.82 -1.95
C ALA A 383 -2.83 10.82 -3.49
N PRO A 384 -1.99 10.00 -4.15
CA PRO A 384 -1.26 8.84 -3.61
C PRO A 384 0.07 9.12 -2.88
N TYR A 385 0.54 10.38 -2.82
CA TYR A 385 1.74 10.74 -2.06
C TYR A 385 1.51 10.57 -0.56
N HIS A 386 2.59 10.48 0.23
CA HIS A 386 2.53 10.25 1.67
C HIS A 386 3.48 11.18 2.43
N TYR A 387 2.93 12.17 3.15
CA TYR A 387 3.70 12.96 4.12
C TYR A 387 3.84 12.18 5.43
N ARG A 388 5.01 11.55 5.62
CA ARG A 388 5.22 10.57 6.70
C ARG A 388 5.17 11.22 8.09
N LEU A 389 5.79 12.39 8.23
CA LEU A 389 5.81 13.11 9.49
C LEU A 389 4.41 13.59 9.87
N ASP A 390 3.70 14.26 8.96
CA ASP A 390 2.32 14.70 9.12
C ASP A 390 1.40 13.56 9.56
N TRP A 391 1.52 12.39 8.92
CA TRP A 391 0.73 11.22 9.26
C TRP A 391 1.07 10.70 10.66
N LEU A 392 2.34 10.61 11.03
CA LEU A 392 2.72 10.18 12.37
C LEU A 392 2.29 11.16 13.45
N MET A 393 2.21 12.46 13.17
CA MET A 393 1.66 13.43 14.12
C MET A 393 0.17 13.22 14.40
N TRP A 394 -0.57 12.52 13.53
CA TRP A 394 -1.91 12.05 13.87
C TRP A 394 -1.87 10.91 14.89
N PHE A 395 -1.00 9.91 14.71
CA PHE A 395 -0.81 8.84 15.69
C PHE A 395 -0.25 9.35 17.03
N ALA A 396 0.64 10.35 16.96
CA ALA A 396 1.19 11.07 18.10
C ALA A 396 0.12 11.63 19.02
N ALA A 397 -1.01 12.07 18.46
CA ALA A 397 -2.06 12.69 19.24
C ALA A 397 -3.04 11.68 19.87
N LEU A 398 -2.88 10.38 19.60
CA LEU A 398 -3.80 9.33 20.09
C LEU A 398 -3.45 8.83 21.50
N SER A 399 -2.24 9.09 21.99
CA SER A 399 -1.80 8.68 23.32
C SER A 399 -1.32 9.88 24.14
N SER A 400 -1.35 9.73 25.47
CA SER A 400 -0.82 10.75 26.36
C SER A 400 0.69 10.89 26.17
N PRO A 401 1.27 12.11 26.23
CA PRO A 401 2.71 12.34 26.13
C PRO A 401 3.55 11.48 27.09
N MET A 402 3.00 11.07 28.24
CA MET A 402 3.69 10.21 29.20
C MET A 402 3.92 8.76 28.72
N TYR A 403 3.21 8.32 27.69
CA TYR A 403 3.29 6.95 27.16
C TYR A 403 3.84 6.88 25.74
N HIS A 404 4.38 7.99 25.22
CA HIS A 404 4.97 8.01 23.88
C HIS A 404 6.38 7.42 23.88
N GLU A 405 6.67 6.59 22.86
CA GLU A 405 7.96 5.92 22.67
C GLU A 405 9.06 6.85 22.10
N TRP A 406 8.75 8.12 21.84
CA TRP A 406 9.63 9.12 21.23
C TRP A 406 9.53 10.46 21.93
#